data_AF-B0DCJ3-F1
#
_entry.id   AF-B0DCJ3-F1
#
_cell.length_a   1.000
_cell.length_b   1.000
_cell.length_c   1.000
_cell.angle_alpha   90.00
_cell.angle_beta   90.00
_cell.angle_gamma   90.00
#
_symmetry.space_group_name_H-M   'P 1'
#
loop_
_entity.id
_entity.type
_entity.pdbx_description
1 polymer ?
#
loop_
_entity_poly.entity_id
_entity_poly.type
_entity_poly.pdbx_seq_one_letter_code
_entity_poly.pdbx_strand_id
1 'polypeptide(L)'
;MNNSYIPAFECQHTLVKHTKPLNTLKLNKDATMLLSGDDGLLLIWNILNRSLEQTISVTFNGPVSAAFWTPISPNRPSTTFTFGCADGTMFAYHQTQEDIRTLPHYMFSSSPRGSY
;
A
#
# COMPACT_ATOMS: atom_id res chain seq x y z
N MET A 1 -0.01 42.64 -16.34
CA MET A 1 -1.31 42.01 -16.01
C MET A 1 -0.99 40.70 -15.30
N ASN A 2 -1.21 40.62 -13.98
CA ASN A 2 -0.97 39.40 -13.23
C ASN A 2 -2.23 38.53 -13.33
N ASN A 3 -2.15 37.42 -14.06
CA ASN A 3 -3.16 36.38 -13.96
C ASN A 3 -2.97 35.67 -12.62
N SER A 4 -3.74 36.08 -11.62
CA SER A 4 -3.84 35.41 -10.33
C SER A 4 -4.74 34.18 -10.48
N TYR A 5 -4.15 33.05 -10.86
CA TYR A 5 -4.86 31.78 -10.86
C TYR A 5 -5.14 31.33 -9.42
N ILE A 6 -6.36 30.85 -9.19
CA ILE A 6 -6.75 30.19 -7.93
C ILE A 6 -6.63 28.68 -8.18
N PRO A 7 -5.95 27.92 -7.31
CA PRO A 7 -5.86 26.47 -7.47
C PRO A 7 -7.25 25.82 -7.40
N ALA A 8 -7.54 24.96 -8.38
CA ALA A 8 -8.71 24.11 -8.41
C ALA A 8 -8.29 22.67 -8.09
N PHE A 9 -9.14 21.93 -7.36
CA PHE A 9 -8.90 20.55 -6.98
C PHE A 9 -9.99 19.66 -7.58
N GLU A 10 -9.59 18.54 -8.18
CA GLU A 10 -10.48 17.52 -8.70
C GLU A 10 -10.14 16.15 -8.09
N CYS A 11 -11.16 15.32 -7.87
CA CYS A 11 -10.95 13.94 -7.44
C CYS A 11 -10.45 13.14 -8.65
N GLN A 12 -9.18 12.77 -8.64
CA GLN A 12 -8.59 12.03 -9.75
C GLN A 12 -8.95 10.54 -9.72
N HIS A 13 -8.93 9.90 -8.53
CA HIS A 13 -9.19 8.47 -8.35
C HIS A 13 -9.88 8.18 -7.03
N THR A 14 -10.67 7.10 -6.99
CA THR A 14 -11.22 6.51 -5.77
C THR A 14 -10.78 5.04 -5.68
N LEU A 15 -9.99 4.69 -4.66
CA LEU A 15 -9.52 3.31 -4.45
C LEU A 15 -10.45 2.60 -3.46
N VAL A 16 -11.15 1.55 -3.91
CA VAL A 16 -12.21 0.88 -3.12
C VAL A 16 -11.77 -0.53 -2.76
N LYS A 17 -11.63 -0.82 -1.46
CA LYS A 17 -11.40 -2.18 -0.94
C LYS A 17 -11.68 -2.31 0.56
N HIS A 18 -11.29 -1.32 1.35
CA HIS A 18 -11.58 -1.31 2.79
C HIS A 18 -13.09 -1.36 3.04
N THR A 19 -13.49 -2.15 4.04
CA THR A 19 -14.89 -2.30 4.46
C THR A 19 -15.14 -1.71 5.85
N LYS A 20 -14.07 -1.27 6.52
CA LYS A 20 -14.09 -0.63 7.83
C LYS A 20 -13.53 0.80 7.72
N PRO A 21 -13.72 1.65 8.75
CA PRO A 21 -13.19 3.02 8.74
C PRO A 21 -11.67 3.07 8.52
N LEU A 22 -11.23 3.98 7.66
CA LEU A 22 -9.81 4.25 7.46
C LEU A 22 -9.25 5.01 8.66
N ASN A 23 -8.13 4.53 9.18
CA ASN A 23 -7.44 5.09 10.33
C ASN A 23 -6.14 5.78 9.96
N THR A 24 -5.48 5.36 8.86
CA THR A 24 -4.21 5.94 8.41
C THR A 24 -4.01 5.84 6.90
N LEU A 25 -3.33 6.83 6.33
CA LEU A 25 -2.90 6.88 4.93
C LEU A 25 -1.45 7.39 4.86
N LYS A 26 -0.57 6.73 4.09
CA LYS A 26 0.83 7.16 3.90
C LYS A 26 1.36 6.86 2.50
N LEU A 27 1.69 7.93 1.77
CA LEU A 27 2.48 7.82 0.55
C LEU A 27 3.95 7.56 0.87
N ASN A 28 4.62 6.78 0.03
CA ASN A 28 6.06 6.67 0.06
C ASN A 28 6.72 7.95 -0.53
N LYS A 29 8.05 8.05 -0.41
CA LYS A 29 8.80 9.26 -0.76
C LYS A 29 8.61 9.73 -2.21
N ASP A 30 8.45 8.80 -3.15
CA ASP A 30 8.27 9.08 -4.58
C ASP A 30 6.81 9.11 -5.04
N ALA A 31 5.86 8.98 -4.09
CA ALA A 31 4.42 8.94 -4.34
C ALA A 31 3.95 7.86 -5.32
N THR A 32 4.73 6.77 -5.47
CA THR A 32 4.34 5.62 -6.31
C THR A 32 3.53 4.59 -5.54
N MET A 33 3.67 4.53 -4.21
CA MET A 33 2.98 3.59 -3.34
C MET A 33 2.24 4.28 -2.21
N LEU A 34 1.06 3.75 -1.86
CA LEU A 34 0.24 4.20 -0.74
C LEU A 34 -0.01 3.05 0.22
N LEU A 35 0.13 3.32 1.52
CA LEU A 35 -0.42 2.50 2.59
C LEU A 35 -1.77 3.07 3.01
N SER A 36 -2.75 2.19 3.19
CA SER A 36 -4.00 2.52 3.87
C SER A 36 -4.31 1.48 4.95
N GLY A 37 -4.61 1.93 6.16
CA GLY A 37 -4.92 1.06 7.29
C GLY A 37 -6.34 1.27 7.81
N ASP A 38 -7.00 0.18 8.21
CA ASP A 38 -8.30 0.18 8.87
C ASP A 38 -8.31 -0.71 10.14
N ASP A 39 -9.49 -1.06 10.63
CA ASP A 39 -9.74 -1.94 11.77
C ASP A 39 -9.45 -3.44 11.49
N GLY A 40 -8.32 -3.74 10.84
CA GLY A 40 -7.85 -5.12 10.68
C GLY A 40 -7.06 -5.40 9.41
N LEU A 41 -6.94 -4.43 8.50
CA LEU A 41 -6.17 -4.54 7.27
C LEU A 41 -5.20 -3.37 7.14
N LEU A 42 -4.01 -3.67 6.64
CA LEU A 42 -3.16 -2.72 5.94
C LEU A 42 -3.13 -3.10 4.45
N LEU A 43 -3.49 -2.17 3.58
CA LEU A 43 -3.42 -2.34 2.12
C LEU A 43 -2.27 -1.53 1.55
N ILE A 44 -1.61 -2.11 0.56
CA ILE A 44 -0.52 -1.50 -0.20
C ILE A 44 -0.99 -1.32 -1.63
N TRP A 45 -0.99 -0.09 -2.10
CA TRP A 45 -1.46 0.28 -3.43
C TRP A 45 -0.30 0.81 -4.26
N ASN A 46 -0.33 0.50 -5.55
CA ASN A 46 0.43 1.22 -6.56
C ASN A 46 -0.46 2.34 -7.13
N ILE A 47 0.00 3.57 -6.97
CA ILE A 47 -0.75 4.77 -7.33
C ILE A 47 -0.70 5.05 -8.84
N LEU A 48 0.40 4.66 -9.51
CA LEU A 48 0.61 4.95 -10.93
C LEU A 48 -0.38 4.20 -11.81
N ASN A 49 -0.62 2.92 -11.51
CA ASN A 49 -1.54 2.05 -12.24
C ASN A 49 -2.88 1.84 -11.51
N ARG A 50 -2.99 2.28 -10.25
CA ARG A 50 -4.18 2.18 -9.38
C ARG A 50 -4.51 0.73 -8.99
N SER A 51 -3.51 -0.14 -8.89
CA SER A 51 -3.68 -1.52 -8.43
C SER A 51 -3.48 -1.66 -6.93
N LEU A 52 -4.22 -2.60 -6.35
CA LEU A 52 -3.92 -3.17 -5.05
C LEU A 52 -2.77 -4.17 -5.22
N GLU A 53 -1.61 -3.89 -4.65
CA GLU A 53 -0.45 -4.77 -4.72
C GLU A 53 -0.51 -5.86 -3.65
N GLN A 54 -0.91 -5.49 -2.43
CA GLN A 54 -0.92 -6.44 -1.32
C GLN A 54 -1.94 -6.07 -0.23
N THR A 55 -2.47 -7.11 0.41
CA THR A 55 -3.33 -7.02 1.60
C THR A 55 -2.63 -7.73 2.77
N ILE A 56 -2.51 -7.03 3.91
CA ILE A 56 -1.97 -7.59 5.14
C ILE A 56 -3.08 -7.59 6.18
N SER A 57 -3.46 -8.77 6.67
CA SER A 57 -4.47 -8.91 7.71
C SER A 57 -3.82 -8.91 9.10
N VAL A 58 -4.30 -8.02 9.95
CA VAL A 58 -3.93 -7.87 11.37
C VAL A 58 -5.16 -7.81 12.27
N THR A 59 -6.25 -8.48 11.85
CA THR A 59 -7.55 -8.46 12.56
C THR A 59 -7.44 -8.81 14.05
N PHE A 60 -6.47 -9.62 14.45
CA PHE A 60 -6.25 -10.02 15.85
C PHE A 60 -5.44 -9.00 16.67
N ASN A 61 -4.79 -8.02 16.01
CA ASN A 61 -3.96 -7.00 16.65
C ASN A 61 -4.73 -5.70 16.92
N GLY A 62 -6.00 -5.62 16.47
CA GLY A 62 -6.81 -4.42 16.54
C GLY A 62 -6.50 -3.39 15.43
N PRO A 63 -7.07 -2.17 15.53
CA PRO A 63 -6.93 -1.14 14.51
C PRO A 63 -5.48 -0.76 14.18
N VAL A 64 -5.18 -0.61 12.89
CA VAL A 64 -3.92 0.01 12.44
C VAL A 64 -3.99 1.50 12.74
N SER A 65 -3.24 1.97 13.73
CA SER A 65 -3.33 3.35 14.23
C SER A 65 -2.20 4.25 13.73
N ALA A 66 -1.08 3.67 13.29
CA ALA A 66 0.07 4.40 12.78
C ALA A 66 0.74 3.61 11.65
N ALA A 67 1.23 4.32 10.64
CA ALA A 67 2.04 3.77 9.57
C ALA A 67 3.07 4.81 9.12
N PHE A 68 4.22 4.35 8.63
CA PHE A 68 5.21 5.20 8.00
C PHE A 68 6.16 4.40 7.10
N TRP A 69 6.51 5.01 5.98
CA TRP A 69 7.59 4.52 5.11
C TRP A 69 8.93 4.90 5.74
N THR A 70 9.86 3.95 5.76
CA THR A 70 11.22 4.15 6.26
C THR A 70 12.23 3.86 5.16
N PRO A 71 13.22 4.75 4.95
CA PRO A 71 14.38 4.38 4.17
C PRO A 71 15.29 3.50 5.03
N ILE A 72 15.64 2.29 4.56
CA ILE A 72 16.77 1.54 5.13
C ILE A 72 18.09 2.26 4.82
N SER A 73 18.13 3.04 3.74
CA SER A 73 19.29 3.84 3.34
C SER A 73 18.84 5.19 2.77
N PRO A 74 19.49 6.32 3.13
CA PRO A 74 19.08 7.67 2.72
C PRO A 74 19.04 7.87 1.19
N ASN A 75 19.73 7.01 0.43
CA ASN A 75 19.87 7.10 -1.03
C ASN A 75 19.12 6.00 -1.80
N ARG A 76 18.25 5.23 -1.14
CA ARG A 76 17.41 4.21 -1.79
C ARG A 76 15.94 4.64 -1.75
N PRO A 77 15.13 4.23 -2.74
CA PRO A 77 13.67 4.36 -2.62
C PRO A 77 13.21 3.69 -1.33
N SER A 78 12.11 4.18 -0.76
CA SER A 78 11.59 3.64 0.51
C SER A 78 11.00 2.26 0.23
N THR A 79 11.83 1.22 0.32
CA THR A 79 11.41 -0.17 0.16
C THR A 79 10.84 -0.73 1.46
N THR A 80 10.91 0.02 2.56
CA THR A 80 10.52 -0.46 3.88
C THR A 80 9.44 0.41 4.45
N PHE A 81 8.54 -0.21 5.19
CA PHE A 81 7.55 0.49 5.98
C PHE A 81 7.34 -0.22 7.29
N THR A 82 6.77 0.52 8.23
CA THR A 82 6.32 -0.03 9.50
C THR A 82 4.92 0.48 9.81
N PHE A 83 4.19 -0.29 10.60
CA PHE A 83 2.89 0.11 11.11
C PHE A 83 2.63 -0.50 12.48
N GLY A 84 1.88 0.22 13.30
CA GLY A 84 1.51 -0.15 14.66
C GLY A 84 0.02 -0.45 14.78
N CYS A 85 -0.31 -1.43 15.60
CA CYS A 85 -1.68 -1.81 15.92
C CYS A 85 -2.02 -1.43 17.38
N ALA A 86 -3.31 -1.41 17.71
CA ALA A 86 -3.80 -1.01 19.03
C ALA A 86 -3.36 -1.95 20.18
N ASP A 87 -3.04 -3.21 19.89
CA ASP A 87 -2.51 -4.18 20.87
C ASP A 87 -1.05 -3.91 21.29
N GLY A 88 -0.41 -2.87 20.74
CA GLY A 88 0.98 -2.52 21.01
C GLY A 88 1.99 -3.25 20.11
N THR A 89 1.53 -4.10 19.18
CA THR A 89 2.39 -4.76 18.20
C THR A 89 2.75 -3.79 17.09
N MET A 90 4.03 -3.80 16.71
CA MET A 90 4.52 -3.09 15.53
C MET A 90 5.13 -4.09 14.55
N PHE A 91 4.82 -3.90 13.28
CA PHE A 91 5.37 -4.70 12.20
C PHE A 91 6.29 -3.86 11.33
N ALA A 92 7.38 -4.48 10.87
CA ALA A 92 8.29 -3.90 9.90
C ALA A 92 8.35 -4.81 8.67
N TYR A 93 8.19 -4.21 7.50
CA TYR A 93 8.15 -4.91 6.21
C TYR A 93 9.19 -4.32 5.28
N HIS A 94 9.88 -5.19 4.55
CA HIS A 94 10.78 -4.84 3.47
C HIS A 94 10.23 -5.38 2.15
N GLN A 95 10.08 -4.52 1.16
CA GLN A 95 9.70 -4.86 -0.21
C GLN A 95 10.86 -5.58 -0.89
N THR A 96 10.66 -6.85 -1.20
CA THR A 96 11.57 -7.64 -2.03
C THR A 96 11.13 -7.54 -3.49
N GLN A 97 12.08 -7.48 -4.41
CA GLN A 97 11.83 -7.79 -5.81
C GLN A 97 12.24 -9.25 -6.01
N GLU A 98 11.26 -10.13 -6.21
CA GLU A 98 11.55 -11.48 -6.63
C GLU A 98 11.83 -11.47 -8.13
N ASP A 99 12.99 -12.00 -8.53
CA ASP A 99 13.29 -12.19 -9.94
C ASP A 99 12.40 -13.32 -10.47
N ILE A 100 11.49 -12.97 -11.37
CA ILE A 100 10.53 -13.88 -12.01
C ILE A 100 11.25 -15.11 -12.60
N ARG A 101 12.52 -14.98 -13.01
CA ARG A 101 13.34 -16.08 -13.56
C ARG A 101 13.79 -17.10 -12.51
N THR A 102 13.70 -16.75 -11.24
CA THR A 102 14.07 -17.62 -10.10
C THR A 102 12.86 -18.32 -9.49
N LEU A 103 11.65 -17.93 -9.89
CA LEU A 103 10.42 -18.60 -9.48
C LEU A 103 10.23 -19.90 -10.25
N PRO A 104 9.85 -20.99 -9.57
CA PRO A 104 9.63 -22.25 -10.26
C PRO A 104 8.45 -22.13 -11.22
N HIS A 105 8.64 -22.63 -12.45
CA HIS A 105 7.72 -22.47 -13.59
C HIS A 105 6.24 -22.81 -13.31
N TYR A 106 5.93 -23.64 -12.31
CA TYR A 106 4.56 -24.02 -11.96
C TYR A 106 3.73 -22.88 -11.34
N MET A 107 4.39 -21.84 -10.80
CA MET A 107 3.70 -20.70 -10.17
C MET A 107 3.01 -19.79 -11.20
N PHE A 108 3.36 -19.90 -12.48
CA PHE A 108 2.75 -19.13 -13.58
C PHE A 108 1.62 -19.88 -14.29
N SER A 109 1.17 -21.03 -13.76
CA SER A 109 -0.03 -21.69 -14.29
C SER A 109 -1.27 -20.91 -13.87
N SER A 110 -1.69 -20.00 -14.76
CA SER A 110 -2.98 -19.32 -14.69
C SER A 110 -4.10 -20.33 -14.47
N SER A 111 -4.85 -20.15 -13.36
CA SER A 111 -6.13 -20.80 -13.15
C SER A 111 -7.03 -20.59 -14.38
N PRO A 112 -7.76 -21.62 -14.87
CA PRO A 112 -8.48 -21.52 -16.12
C PRO A 112 -9.57 -20.45 -16.04
N ARG A 113 -9.58 -19.55 -17.03
CA ARG A 113 -10.68 -18.64 -17.29
C ARG A 113 -11.96 -19.45 -17.55
N GLY A 114 -12.90 -19.39 -16.60
CA GLY A 114 -14.36 -19.32 -16.76
C GLY A 114 -15.11 -20.52 -17.33
N SER A 115 -16.19 -20.95 -16.66
CA SER A 115 -17.50 -21.19 -17.28
C SER A 115 -18.63 -21.18 -16.23
N TYR A 116 -19.67 -20.38 -16.53
CA TYR A 116 -21.03 -20.25 -15.94
C TYR A 116 -21.20 -19.55 -14.59
#